data_AF-A0A659SF87-F1
#
_entry.id   AF-A0A659SF87-F1
#
_cell.length_a   1.000
_cell.length_b   1.000
_cell.length_c   1.000
_cell.angle_alpha   90.00
_cell.angle_beta   90.00
_cell.angle_gamma   90.00
#
_symmetry.space_group_name_H-M   'P 1'
#
loop_
_entity.id
_entity.type
_entity.pdbx_description
1 polymer ?
#
loop_
_entity_poly.entity_id
_entity_poly.type
_entity_poly.pdbx_seq_one_letter_code
_entity_poly.pdbx_strand_id
1 'polypeptide(L)'
;YRRLVGAARGLRDRADGGAAWDERDERAVMGMGEVLGRVRRLLHIRAHLTRRFTELKPDVFVGIDAPDFNITLEGNLKKQGIKTIHYVSPSVWAWRQKRVFKIGRSTHMVLAFLPFEKAFYDKFNVPCRFIGHTMADAMPLDPDKNAARDVLGIPHDAHCLALLPGSRGAEVEMLSADCRRTAHLLRPRLPARGVGVPLVIAIGR
;
A
#
# COMPACT_ATOMS: atom_id res chain seq x y z
N TYR A 1 4.67 -9.62 -29.85
CA TYR A 1 5.19 -8.75 -28.77
C TYR A 1 4.01 -8.12 -28.03
N ARG A 2 3.77 -8.49 -26.76
CA ARG A 2 2.70 -7.91 -25.93
C ARG A 2 3.23 -6.67 -25.21
N ARG A 3 2.54 -5.54 -25.27
CA ARG A 3 2.92 -4.28 -24.59
C ARG A 3 2.09 -4.14 -23.31
N LEU A 4 2.73 -4.37 -22.17
CA LEU A 4 2.15 -4.16 -20.82
C LEU A 4 2.68 -2.85 -20.25
N VAL A 5 1.81 -2.04 -19.66
CA VAL A 5 2.22 -0.79 -18.98
C VAL A 5 1.56 -0.71 -17.60
N GLY A 6 2.37 -0.39 -16.59
CA GLY A 6 1.93 -0.23 -15.20
C GLY A 6 2.10 1.20 -14.69
N ALA A 7 1.16 1.69 -13.88
CA ALA A 7 1.29 2.98 -13.19
C ALA A 7 1.11 2.81 -11.67
N ALA A 8 2.17 3.05 -10.90
CA ALA A 8 2.18 2.96 -9.43
C ALA A 8 2.09 4.33 -8.75
N ARG A 9 1.82 4.32 -7.44
CA ARG A 9 1.96 5.52 -6.59
C ARG A 9 3.44 5.96 -6.58
N GLY A 10 3.72 7.06 -7.28
CA GLY A 10 5.08 7.45 -7.65
C GLY A 10 5.44 6.82 -9.00
N LEU A 11 5.39 7.64 -10.06
CA LEU A 11 5.73 7.23 -11.42
C LEU A 11 7.20 6.81 -11.47
N ARG A 12 7.46 5.51 -11.34
CA ARG A 12 8.70 4.88 -11.80
C ARG A 12 8.38 4.14 -13.09
N ASP A 13 8.58 4.82 -14.22
CA ASP A 13 8.76 4.15 -15.50
C ASP A 13 10.12 3.42 -15.43
N ARG A 14 10.08 2.10 -15.28
CA ARG A 14 11.22 1.24 -15.65
C ARG A 14 10.84 0.53 -16.95
N ALA A 15 11.01 1.25 -18.06
CA ALA A 15 11.33 0.60 -19.32
C ALA A 15 12.85 0.36 -19.31
N ASP A 16 13.26 -0.83 -19.75
CA ASP A 16 14.63 -1.30 -19.87
C ASP A 16 15.64 -0.18 -20.21
N GLY A 17 16.62 0.07 -19.33
CA GLY A 17 17.74 1.03 -19.55
C GLY A 17 17.75 2.32 -18.71
N GLY A 18 17.20 2.32 -17.50
CA GLY A 18 16.92 3.52 -16.71
C GLY A 18 18.13 4.33 -16.20
N ALA A 19 18.24 5.59 -16.65
CA ALA A 19 18.83 6.67 -15.86
C ALA A 19 17.76 7.22 -14.89
N ALA A 20 18.05 7.19 -13.59
CA ALA A 20 17.18 7.68 -12.54
C ALA A 20 17.26 9.22 -12.47
N TRP A 21 16.13 9.91 -12.54
CA TRP A 21 16.06 11.35 -12.32
C TRP A 21 14.92 11.70 -11.35
N ASP A 22 15.29 12.52 -10.36
CA ASP A 22 14.51 13.11 -9.26
C ASP A 22 14.10 12.19 -8.10
N GLU A 23 15.04 12.04 -7.16
CA GLU A 23 14.75 11.92 -5.72
C GLU A 23 14.62 13.32 -5.12
N ARG A 24 13.42 13.71 -4.69
CA ARG A 24 13.27 14.72 -3.63
C ARG A 24 12.13 14.32 -2.69
N ASP A 25 12.56 14.09 -1.44
CA ASP A 25 11.78 13.83 -0.24
C ASP A 25 10.74 14.96 -0.02
N GLU A 26 9.46 14.72 -0.33
CA GLU A 26 8.38 15.64 0.03
C GLU A 26 7.87 15.30 1.44
N ARG A 27 8.52 15.91 2.43
CA ARG A 27 8.05 16.04 3.81
C ARG A 27 6.63 16.62 3.87
N ALA A 28 5.87 16.19 4.88
CA ALA A 28 4.49 16.60 5.15
C ALA A 28 4.32 18.14 5.11
N VAL A 29 3.35 18.62 4.32
CA VAL A 29 3.04 20.06 4.23
C VAL A 29 1.61 20.34 4.64
N MET A 30 1.47 21.29 5.56
CA MET A 30 0.25 21.89 6.06
C MET A 30 -0.06 23.15 5.23
N GLY A 31 -0.95 23.07 4.24
CA GLY A 31 -1.43 24.26 3.53
C GLY A 31 -2.40 23.97 2.37
N MET A 32 -3.60 24.55 2.39
CA MET A 32 -4.64 24.34 1.35
C MET A 32 -4.20 24.77 -0.06
N GLY A 33 -3.35 25.80 -0.17
CA GLY A 33 -2.83 26.30 -1.46
C GLY A 33 -1.88 25.33 -2.16
N GLU A 34 -0.98 24.69 -1.41
CA GLU A 34 -0.08 23.68 -1.96
C GLU A 34 -0.80 22.37 -2.32
N VAL A 35 -1.83 22.00 -1.55
CA VAL A 35 -2.68 20.85 -1.86
C VAL A 35 -3.36 21.05 -3.22
N LEU A 36 -3.87 22.26 -3.51
CA LEU A 36 -4.51 22.55 -4.79
C LEU A 36 -3.52 22.47 -5.95
N GLY A 37 -2.28 22.97 -5.76
CA GLY A 37 -1.19 22.84 -6.74
C GLY A 37 -0.88 21.36 -7.06
N ARG A 38 -0.79 20.52 -6.03
CA ARG A 38 -0.59 19.07 -6.19
C ARG A 38 -1.75 18.39 -6.90
N VAL A 39 -3.00 18.74 -6.57
CA VAL A 39 -4.18 18.20 -7.27
C VAL A 39 -4.16 18.58 -8.75
N ARG A 40 -3.89 19.85 -9.09
CA ARG A 40 -3.78 20.30 -10.49
C ARG A 40 -2.68 19.55 -11.24
N ARG A 41 -1.51 19.36 -10.61
CA ARG A 41 -0.40 18.58 -11.19
C ARG A 41 -0.82 17.13 -11.46
N LEU A 42 -1.47 16.47 -10.51
CA LEU A 42 -1.96 15.10 -10.69
C LEU A 42 -2.99 14.99 -11.82
N LEU A 43 -3.89 15.96 -11.95
CA LEU A 43 -4.86 16.00 -13.06
C LEU A 43 -4.15 16.16 -14.41
N HIS A 44 -3.14 17.02 -14.48
CA HIS A 44 -2.34 17.22 -15.70
C HIS A 44 -1.59 15.94 -16.09
N ILE A 45 -0.90 15.30 -15.14
CA ILE A 45 -0.21 14.02 -15.35
C ILE A 45 -1.21 12.96 -15.85
N ARG A 46 -2.39 12.86 -15.24
CA ARG A 46 -3.41 11.90 -15.66
C ARG A 46 -3.89 12.15 -17.10
N ALA A 47 -4.10 13.41 -17.47
CA ALA A 47 -4.51 13.76 -18.84
C ALA A 47 -3.41 13.40 -19.86
N HIS A 48 -2.16 13.72 -19.53
CA HIS A 48 -0.99 13.39 -20.35
C HIS A 48 -0.84 11.88 -20.53
N LEU A 49 -0.92 11.09 -19.45
CA LEU A 49 -0.86 9.62 -19.51
C LEU A 49 -2.03 9.02 -20.28
N THR A 50 -3.24 9.58 -20.12
CA THR A 50 -4.41 9.14 -20.88
C THR A 50 -4.14 9.27 -22.38
N ARG A 51 -3.65 10.43 -22.82
CA ARG A 51 -3.31 10.68 -24.23
C ARG A 51 -2.22 9.72 -24.71
N ARG A 52 -1.10 9.66 -24.00
CA ARG A 52 0.06 8.84 -24.37
C ARG A 52 -0.29 7.36 -24.47
N PHE A 53 -1.06 6.81 -23.53
CA PHE A 53 -1.46 5.40 -23.59
C PHE A 53 -2.54 5.13 -24.63
N THR A 54 -3.38 6.11 -24.94
CA THR A 54 -4.33 6.01 -26.07
C THR A 54 -3.59 5.95 -27.41
N GLU A 55 -2.50 6.72 -27.56
CA GLU A 55 -1.64 6.70 -28.75
C GLU A 55 -0.81 5.40 -28.82
N LEU A 56 -0.24 4.95 -27.69
CA LEU A 56 0.55 3.73 -27.61
C LEU A 56 -0.25 2.45 -27.87
N LYS A 57 -1.54 2.45 -27.49
CA LYS A 57 -2.48 1.31 -27.53
C LYS A 57 -1.88 0.03 -26.91
N PRO A 58 -1.59 0.02 -25.59
CA PRO A 58 -1.11 -1.19 -24.92
C PRO A 58 -2.18 -2.28 -24.95
N ASP A 59 -1.74 -3.55 -24.94
CA ASP A 59 -2.67 -4.69 -24.89
C ASP A 59 -3.44 -4.71 -23.57
N VAL A 60 -2.76 -4.34 -22.47
CA VAL A 60 -3.32 -4.22 -21.13
C VAL A 60 -2.60 -3.10 -20.37
N PHE A 61 -3.39 -2.26 -19.69
CA PHE A 61 -2.93 -1.31 -18.68
C PHE A 61 -3.17 -1.88 -17.28
N VAL A 62 -2.17 -1.77 -16.40
CA VAL A 62 -2.24 -2.22 -15.01
C VAL A 62 -2.08 -1.02 -14.06
N GLY A 63 -3.16 -0.59 -13.42
CA GLY A 63 -3.05 0.39 -12.34
C GLY A 63 -2.59 -0.31 -11.06
N ILE A 64 -1.51 0.16 -10.46
CA ILE A 64 -0.94 -0.42 -9.24
C ILE A 64 -1.26 0.51 -8.07
N ASP A 65 -2.10 0.04 -7.14
CA ASP A 65 -2.54 0.81 -5.98
C ASP A 65 -3.11 2.19 -6.39
N ALA A 66 -2.98 3.21 -5.54
CA ALA A 66 -3.37 4.60 -5.78
C ALA A 66 -4.77 4.76 -6.42
N PRO A 67 -5.83 4.19 -5.82
CA PRO A 67 -7.15 4.12 -6.44
C PRO A 67 -7.74 5.50 -6.80
N ASP A 68 -7.41 6.55 -6.03
CA ASP A 68 -7.84 7.92 -6.34
C ASP A 68 -7.33 8.42 -7.71
N PHE A 69 -6.12 8.00 -8.10
CA PHE A 69 -5.52 8.33 -9.40
C PHE A 69 -5.89 7.29 -10.46
N ASN A 70 -5.56 6.02 -10.19
CA ASN A 70 -5.60 4.94 -11.17
C ASN A 70 -7.00 4.57 -11.61
N ILE A 71 -8.00 4.48 -10.71
CA ILE A 71 -9.38 4.10 -11.11
C ILE A 71 -9.94 5.08 -12.15
N THR A 72 -9.62 6.37 -12.05
CA THR A 72 -10.09 7.34 -13.05
C THR A 72 -9.31 7.24 -14.36
N LEU A 73 -8.00 6.98 -14.31
CA LEU A 73 -7.18 6.75 -15.49
C LEU A 73 -7.63 5.49 -16.24
N GLU A 74 -7.81 4.38 -15.53
CA GLU A 74 -8.35 3.12 -16.06
C GLU A 74 -9.70 3.33 -16.72
N GLY A 75 -10.61 4.08 -16.10
CA GLY A 75 -11.89 4.42 -16.69
C GLY A 75 -11.77 5.20 -17.99
N ASN A 76 -10.79 6.10 -18.10
CA ASN A 76 -10.52 6.83 -19.33
C ASN A 76 -9.95 5.92 -20.43
N LEU A 77 -9.00 5.05 -20.10
CA LEU A 77 -8.38 4.12 -21.03
C LEU A 77 -9.36 3.03 -21.51
N LYS A 78 -10.20 2.53 -20.61
CA LYS A 78 -11.25 1.55 -20.94
C LYS A 78 -12.28 2.10 -21.91
N LYS A 79 -12.62 3.39 -21.82
CA LYS A 79 -13.48 4.07 -22.82
C LYS A 79 -12.84 4.11 -24.22
N GLN A 80 -11.52 4.07 -24.30
CA GLN A 80 -10.76 4.01 -25.56
C GLN A 80 -10.52 2.56 -26.04
N GLY A 81 -11.16 1.57 -25.41
CA GLY A 81 -11.05 0.15 -25.78
C GLY A 81 -9.83 -0.58 -25.20
N ILE A 82 -9.04 0.06 -24.32
CA ILE A 82 -7.86 -0.55 -23.70
C ILE A 82 -8.30 -1.45 -22.54
N LYS A 83 -7.76 -2.67 -22.45
CA LYS A 83 -8.00 -3.58 -21.32
C LYS A 83 -7.31 -3.05 -20.07
N THR A 84 -8.00 -3.08 -18.94
CA THR A 84 -7.55 -2.47 -17.69
C THR A 84 -7.63 -3.45 -16.54
N ILE A 85 -6.55 -3.55 -15.76
CA ILE A 85 -6.48 -4.34 -14.54
C ILE A 85 -6.09 -3.42 -13.40
N HIS A 86 -6.75 -3.56 -12.25
CA HIS A 86 -6.35 -2.88 -11.03
C HIS A 86 -5.65 -3.86 -10.09
N TYR A 87 -4.39 -3.60 -9.78
CA TYR A 87 -3.52 -4.39 -8.93
C TYR A 87 -3.48 -3.77 -7.54
N VAL A 88 -3.65 -4.60 -6.51
CA VAL A 88 -3.96 -4.22 -5.10
C VAL A 88 -5.42 -3.80 -4.96
N SER A 89 -6.22 -4.59 -4.25
CA SER A 89 -7.60 -4.24 -3.98
C SER A 89 -7.70 -2.99 -3.09
N PRO A 90 -8.47 -1.97 -3.50
CA PRO A 90 -8.63 -0.75 -2.71
C PRO A 90 -9.76 -0.92 -1.68
N SER A 91 -9.70 -1.96 -0.85
CA SER A 91 -10.78 -2.36 0.09
C SER A 91 -11.25 -1.22 1.00
N VAL A 92 -10.32 -0.50 1.64
CA VAL A 92 -10.62 0.67 2.49
C VAL A 92 -11.16 1.86 1.69
N TRP A 93 -10.84 1.97 0.40
CA TRP A 93 -11.35 3.05 -0.44
C TRP A 93 -12.74 2.72 -1.01
N ALA A 94 -13.00 1.44 -1.28
CA ALA A 94 -14.22 0.91 -1.88
C ALA A 94 -15.40 0.78 -0.90
N TRP A 95 -15.18 1.03 0.40
CA TRP A 95 -16.22 0.96 1.45
C TRP A 95 -17.50 1.75 1.14
N ARG A 96 -17.41 2.85 0.38
CA ARG A 96 -18.58 3.55 -0.13
C ARG A 96 -19.10 2.82 -1.37
N GLN A 97 -20.34 2.33 -1.31
CA GLN A 97 -20.97 1.56 -2.39
C GLN A 97 -20.84 2.21 -3.79
N LYS A 98 -20.99 3.53 -3.89
CA LYS A 98 -20.81 4.29 -5.16
C LYS A 98 -19.42 4.09 -5.80
N ARG A 99 -18.39 3.85 -4.99
CA ARG A 99 -17.01 3.65 -5.44
C ARG A 99 -16.79 2.24 -6.00
N VAL A 100 -17.49 1.22 -5.50
CA VAL A 100 -17.44 -0.14 -6.05
C VAL A 100 -17.93 -0.15 -7.49
N PHE A 101 -19.06 0.51 -7.77
CA PHE A 101 -19.57 0.65 -9.13
C PHE A 101 -18.59 1.40 -10.04
N LYS A 102 -17.88 2.41 -9.51
CA LYS A 102 -16.83 3.10 -10.26
C LYS A 102 -15.68 2.15 -10.63
N ILE A 103 -15.25 1.28 -9.71
CA ILE A 103 -14.21 0.27 -9.96
C ILE A 103 -14.67 -0.69 -11.06
N GLY A 104 -15.85 -1.28 -10.93
CA GLY A 104 -16.36 -2.23 -11.94
C GLY A 104 -16.53 -1.60 -13.33
N ARG A 105 -16.92 -0.33 -13.39
CA ARG A 105 -16.98 0.41 -14.66
C ARG A 105 -15.60 0.69 -15.26
N SER A 106 -14.59 0.91 -14.42
CA SER A 106 -13.24 1.35 -14.85
C SER A 106 -12.28 0.21 -15.13
N THR A 107 -12.51 -0.97 -14.55
CA THR A 107 -11.62 -2.13 -14.62
C THR A 107 -12.25 -3.27 -15.42
N HIS A 108 -11.41 -4.13 -16.01
CA HIS A 108 -11.83 -5.43 -16.53
C HIS A 108 -11.55 -6.56 -15.54
N MET A 109 -10.59 -6.36 -14.64
CA MET A 109 -10.26 -7.28 -13.55
C MET A 109 -9.67 -6.49 -12.38
N VAL A 110 -10.02 -6.88 -11.17
CA VAL A 110 -9.34 -6.46 -9.93
C VAL A 110 -8.52 -7.64 -9.41
N LEU A 111 -7.29 -7.38 -8.96
CA LEU A 111 -6.43 -8.37 -8.32
C LEU A 111 -6.38 -8.09 -6.82
N ALA A 112 -6.93 -9.03 -6.05
CA ALA A 112 -7.10 -8.94 -4.61
C ALA A 112 -6.12 -9.85 -3.87
N PHE A 113 -5.65 -9.40 -2.71
CA PHE A 113 -4.67 -10.14 -1.92
C PHE A 113 -5.31 -11.03 -0.87
N LEU A 114 -6.55 -10.77 -0.47
CA LEU A 114 -7.22 -11.50 0.59
C LEU A 114 -8.55 -12.08 0.08
N PRO A 115 -8.94 -13.28 0.53
CA PRO A 115 -10.12 -13.98 -0.01
C PRO A 115 -11.43 -13.22 0.27
N PHE A 116 -11.51 -12.50 1.40
CA PHE A 116 -12.69 -11.70 1.72
C PHE A 116 -12.88 -10.50 0.79
N GLU A 117 -11.81 -9.96 0.20
CA GLU A 117 -11.88 -8.86 -0.76
C GLU A 117 -12.55 -9.34 -2.05
N LYS A 118 -12.16 -10.53 -2.54
CA LYS A 118 -12.82 -11.15 -3.67
C LYS A 118 -14.31 -11.36 -3.38
N ALA A 119 -14.64 -11.95 -2.23
CA ALA A 119 -16.03 -12.16 -1.82
C ALA A 119 -16.83 -10.85 -1.71
N PHE A 120 -16.17 -9.74 -1.39
CA PHE A 120 -16.80 -8.42 -1.44
C PHE A 120 -17.15 -7.99 -2.87
N TYR A 121 -16.23 -8.11 -3.83
CA TYR A 121 -16.51 -7.74 -5.23
C TYR A 121 -17.51 -8.66 -5.94
N ASP A 122 -17.53 -9.94 -5.57
CA ASP A 122 -18.49 -10.91 -6.11
C ASP A 122 -19.93 -10.45 -5.85
N LYS A 123 -20.21 -9.84 -4.68
CA LYS A 123 -21.54 -9.29 -4.34
C LYS A 123 -21.99 -8.16 -5.28
N PHE A 124 -21.06 -7.50 -5.95
CA PHE A 124 -21.33 -6.38 -6.87
C PHE A 124 -21.10 -6.76 -8.33
N ASN A 125 -20.92 -8.05 -8.64
CA ASN A 125 -20.62 -8.55 -9.99
C ASN A 125 -19.41 -7.86 -10.63
N VAL A 126 -18.41 -7.48 -9.83
CA VAL A 126 -17.16 -6.90 -10.32
C VAL A 126 -16.14 -8.04 -10.51
N PRO A 127 -15.59 -8.24 -11.72
CA PRO A 127 -14.58 -9.27 -11.95
C PRO A 127 -13.36 -9.07 -11.03
N CYS A 128 -13.13 -10.02 -10.15
CA CYS A 128 -12.05 -9.99 -9.18
C CYS A 128 -11.39 -11.36 -9.04
N ARG A 129 -10.05 -11.38 -9.03
CA ARG A 129 -9.24 -12.58 -8.80
C ARG A 129 -8.44 -12.41 -7.53
N PHE A 130 -8.59 -13.37 -6.62
CA PHE A 130 -7.69 -13.54 -5.48
C PHE A 130 -6.36 -14.13 -5.99
N ILE A 131 -5.25 -13.45 -5.71
CA ILE A 131 -3.91 -13.82 -6.18
C ILE A 131 -2.96 -14.21 -5.04
N GLY A 132 -3.43 -14.21 -3.79
CA GLY A 132 -2.57 -14.37 -2.63
C GLY A 132 -1.88 -13.06 -2.22
N HIS A 133 -1.23 -13.06 -1.07
CA HIS A 133 -0.58 -11.88 -0.51
C HIS A 133 0.94 -12.03 -0.67
N THR A 134 1.59 -11.12 -1.39
CA THR A 134 3.03 -11.21 -1.70
C THR A 134 3.92 -11.27 -0.45
N MET A 135 3.50 -10.63 0.65
CA MET A 135 4.18 -10.75 1.95
C MET A 135 4.14 -12.17 2.53
N ALA A 136 3.05 -12.93 2.31
CA ALA A 136 2.98 -14.32 2.74
C ALA A 136 3.95 -15.20 1.94
N ASP A 137 4.17 -14.90 0.65
CA ASP A 137 5.16 -15.59 -0.18
C ASP A 137 6.60 -15.26 0.24
N ALA A 138 6.83 -14.05 0.76
CA ALA A 138 8.15 -13.59 1.19
C ALA A 138 8.54 -14.05 2.61
N MET A 139 7.57 -14.49 3.41
CA MET A 139 7.81 -14.92 4.79
C MET A 139 7.87 -16.46 4.85
N PRO A 140 8.87 -17.04 5.54
CA PRO A 140 8.88 -18.47 5.79
C PRO A 140 7.67 -18.86 6.66
N LEU A 141 7.13 -20.07 6.44
CA LEU A 141 6.04 -20.61 7.26
C LEU A 141 6.45 -20.70 8.73
N ASP A 142 7.69 -21.13 8.98
CA ASP A 142 8.29 -21.26 10.30
C ASP A 142 9.48 -20.29 10.41
N PRO A 143 9.27 -19.03 10.87
CA PRO A 143 10.34 -18.08 11.05
C PRO A 143 11.25 -18.47 12.22
N ASP A 144 12.56 -18.34 12.03
CA ASP A 144 13.54 -18.57 13.09
C ASP A 144 13.55 -17.41 14.10
N LYS A 145 12.89 -17.65 15.23
CA LYS A 145 12.81 -16.70 16.34
C LYS A 145 14.18 -16.41 16.98
N ASN A 146 15.09 -17.38 17.02
CA ASN A 146 16.40 -17.20 17.64
C ASN A 146 17.31 -16.38 16.73
N ALA A 147 17.32 -16.65 15.43
CA ALA A 147 18.04 -15.82 14.47
C ALA A 147 17.59 -14.35 14.52
N ALA A 148 16.28 -14.09 14.62
CA ALA A 148 15.76 -12.72 14.78
C ALA A 148 16.21 -12.07 16.11
N ARG A 149 16.33 -12.87 17.18
CA ARG A 149 16.84 -12.41 18.47
C ARG A 149 18.33 -12.06 18.41
N ASP A 150 19.13 -12.87 17.73
CA ASP A 150 20.56 -12.61 17.53
C ASP A 150 20.80 -11.30 16.80
N VAL A 151 20.05 -11.05 15.73
CA VAL A 151 20.12 -9.79 14.95
C VAL A 151 19.76 -8.58 15.81
N LEU A 152 18.80 -8.74 16.72
CA LEU A 152 18.31 -7.65 17.58
C LEU A 152 19.05 -7.56 18.94
N GLY A 153 20.02 -8.45 19.20
CA GLY A 153 20.75 -8.51 20.48
C GLY A 153 19.87 -8.87 21.68
N ILE A 154 18.82 -9.67 21.48
CA ILE A 154 17.86 -10.06 22.52
C ILE A 154 18.28 -11.43 23.10
N PRO A 155 18.49 -11.58 24.42
CA PRO A 155 18.84 -12.88 25.01
C PRO A 155 17.76 -13.94 24.74
N HIS A 156 18.15 -15.18 24.43
CA HIS A 156 17.19 -16.24 24.11
C HIS A 156 16.29 -16.63 25.30
N ASP A 157 16.79 -16.51 26.53
CA ASP A 157 16.08 -16.80 27.77
C ASP A 157 15.23 -15.61 28.27
N ALA A 158 15.29 -14.45 27.60
CA ALA A 158 14.52 -13.27 27.97
C ALA A 158 13.11 -13.28 27.36
N HIS A 159 12.13 -12.81 28.13
CA HIS A 159 10.83 -12.43 27.58
C HIS A 159 10.98 -11.11 26.81
N CYS A 160 10.42 -11.07 25.59
CA CYS A 160 10.48 -9.90 24.72
C CYS A 160 9.06 -9.46 24.33
N LEU A 161 8.80 -8.15 24.40
CA LEU A 161 7.54 -7.52 24.01
C LEU A 161 7.83 -6.45 22.96
N ALA A 162 7.21 -6.56 21.79
CA ALA A 162 7.25 -5.52 20.77
C ALA A 162 6.10 -4.53 20.98
N LEU A 163 6.38 -3.23 20.90
CA LEU A 163 5.38 -2.16 21.00
C LEU A 163 5.32 -1.40 19.68
N LEU A 164 4.20 -1.50 18.98
CA LEU A 164 3.97 -0.83 17.69
C LEU A 164 2.84 0.19 17.86
N PRO A 165 3.13 1.44 18.30
CA PRO A 165 2.11 2.45 18.58
C PRO A 165 1.46 3.03 17.30
N GLY A 166 1.84 2.53 16.13
CA GLY A 166 1.30 2.95 14.84
C GLY A 166 2.37 3.53 13.92
N SER A 167 1.96 3.79 12.68
CA SER A 167 2.81 4.38 11.63
C SER A 167 2.49 5.85 11.39
N ARG A 168 1.31 6.30 11.85
CA ARG A 168 0.83 7.67 11.66
C ARG A 168 1.06 8.48 12.92
N GLY A 169 1.42 9.76 12.76
CA GLY A 169 1.66 10.67 13.91
C GLY A 169 0.51 10.66 14.93
N ALA A 170 -0.74 10.69 14.46
CA ALA A 170 -1.91 10.62 15.33
C ALA A 170 -2.06 9.28 16.09
N GLU A 171 -1.70 8.14 15.46
CA GLU A 171 -1.69 6.83 16.14
C GLU A 171 -0.62 6.84 17.23
N VAL A 172 0.58 7.31 16.90
CA VAL A 172 1.71 7.40 17.82
C VAL A 172 1.39 8.31 19.00
N GLU A 173 0.84 9.49 18.75
CA GLU A 173 0.46 10.45 19.79
C GLU A 173 -0.61 9.86 20.73
N MET A 174 -1.61 9.18 20.19
CA MET A 174 -2.70 8.59 20.97
C MET A 174 -2.29 7.32 21.74
N LEU A 175 -1.48 6.44 21.15
CA LEU A 175 -1.23 5.10 21.69
C LEU A 175 0.07 4.98 22.49
N SER A 176 1.04 5.88 22.29
CA SER A 176 2.36 5.74 22.92
C SER A 176 2.32 5.75 24.44
N ALA A 177 1.45 6.58 25.05
CA ALA A 177 1.32 6.67 26.50
C ALA A 177 0.81 5.36 27.10
N ASP A 178 -0.21 4.76 26.49
CA ASP A 178 -0.80 3.49 26.95
C ASP A 178 0.11 2.30 26.67
N CYS A 179 0.83 2.28 25.54
CA CYS A 179 1.87 1.28 25.28
C CYS A 179 2.96 1.31 26.37
N ARG A 180 3.42 2.51 26.74
CA ARG A 180 4.41 2.69 27.83
C ARG A 180 3.84 2.26 29.18
N ARG A 181 2.61 2.65 29.51
CA ARG A 181 1.94 2.26 30.75
C ARG A 181 1.80 0.74 30.85
N THR A 182 1.43 0.08 29.76
CA THR A 182 1.32 -1.38 29.67
C THR A 182 2.67 -2.04 29.93
N ALA A 183 3.74 -1.55 29.30
CA ALA A 183 5.10 -2.06 29.54
C ALA A 183 5.53 -1.91 31.02
N HIS A 184 5.22 -0.78 31.65
CA HIS A 184 5.49 -0.55 33.06
C HIS A 184 4.72 -1.52 33.97
N LEU A 185 3.44 -1.79 33.69
CA LEU A 185 2.61 -2.72 34.45
C LEU A 185 3.03 -4.18 34.28
N LEU A 186 3.56 -4.53 33.11
CA LEU A 186 4.03 -5.88 32.81
C LEU A 186 5.43 -6.15 33.39
N ARG A 187 6.30 -5.14 33.48
CA ARG A 187 7.68 -5.28 33.98
C ARG A 187 7.80 -6.06 35.31
N PRO A 188 7.04 -5.77 36.38
CA PRO A 188 7.14 -6.53 37.64
C PRO A 188 6.49 -7.92 37.58
N ARG A 189 5.65 -8.19 36.57
CA ARG A 189 4.98 -9.49 36.37
C ARG A 189 5.77 -10.44 35.47
N LEU A 190 6.80 -9.93 34.80
CA LEU A 190 7.73 -10.73 34.02
C LEU A 190 8.85 -11.23 34.95
N PRO A 191 9.21 -12.53 34.90
CA PRO A 191 10.31 -13.07 35.70
C PRO A 191 11.60 -12.25 35.50
N ALA A 192 12.44 -12.16 36.53
CA ALA A 192 13.58 -11.23 36.66
C ALA A 192 14.64 -11.22 35.54
N ARG A 193 14.56 -12.12 34.55
CA ARG A 193 15.41 -12.14 33.34
C ARG A 193 14.74 -11.53 32.09
N GLY A 194 13.62 -10.82 32.25
CA GLY A 194 12.97 -10.08 31.18
C GLY A 194 13.68 -8.78 30.87
N VAL A 195 14.62 -8.78 29.91
CA VAL A 195 15.03 -7.54 29.25
C VAL A 195 13.87 -7.09 28.36
N GLY A 196 13.04 -6.18 28.87
CA GLY A 196 12.13 -5.43 28.02
C GLY A 196 12.95 -4.49 27.16
N VAL A 197 13.35 -4.91 25.97
CA VAL A 197 13.83 -3.99 24.93
C VAL A 197 12.58 -3.30 24.39
N PRO A 198 12.35 -2.00 24.66
CA PRO A 198 11.27 -1.29 23.99
C PRO A 198 11.70 -1.08 22.54
N LEU A 199 11.40 -2.05 21.67
CA LEU A 199 11.49 -1.81 20.24
C LEU A 199 10.29 -0.94 19.84
N VAL A 200 10.43 0.38 20.03
CA VAL A 200 9.55 1.37 19.44
C VAL A 200 10.01 1.55 18.00
N ILE A 201 9.45 0.79 17.07
CA ILE A 201 9.60 1.10 15.65
C ILE A 201 8.62 2.23 15.32
N ALA A 202 9.07 3.48 15.51
CA ALA A 202 8.45 4.60 14.82
C ALA A 202 8.95 4.56 13.36
N ILE A 203 8.17 3.93 12.46
CA ILE A 203 8.40 4.14 11.02
C ILE A 203 7.79 5.50 10.69
N GLY A 204 8.61 6.53 10.81
CA GLY A 204 8.32 7.90 10.42
C GLY A 204 9.60 8.72 10.42
N ARG A 205 10.32 8.70 9.29
CA ARG A 205 11.25 9.77 8.93
C ARG A 205 10.52 10.75 8.02
#